data_AF-R7W692-F1
#
_entry.id   AF-R7W692-F1
#
_cell.length_a   1.000
_cell.length_b   1.000
_cell.length_c   1.000
_cell.angle_alpha   90.00
_cell.angle_beta   90.00
_cell.angle_gamma   90.00
#
_symmetry.space_group_name_H-M   'P 1'
#
loop_
_entity.id
_entity.type
_entity.pdbx_description
1 polymer ?
#
loop_
_entity_poly.entity_id
_entity_poly.type
_entity_poly.pdbx_seq_one_letter_code
_entity_poly.pdbx_strand_id
1 'polypeptide(L)' 'MRLMDRRSALEAEMDGIIAALSAPGGAGITGSLVDAEGFPRADIDIPAVLAQRRKLGDFGEAVETKAIPAKRYGTTPAHD' A
#
# COMPACT_ATOMS: atom_id res chain seq x y z
N MET A 1 -13.02 20.76 -0.61
CA MET A 1 -11.84 19.92 -0.90
C MET A 1 -11.84 19.61 -2.39
N ARG A 2 -10.81 20.00 -3.15
CA ARG A 2 -10.76 19.68 -4.59
C ARG A 2 -10.44 18.20 -4.76
N LEU A 3 -10.88 17.61 -5.87
CA LEU A 3 -10.67 16.19 -6.18
C LEU A 3 -9.18 15.79 -6.10
N MET A 4 -8.29 16.69 -6.50
CA MET A 4 -6.84 16.47 -6.44
C MET A 4 -6.30 16.48 -5.02
N ASP A 5 -6.82 17.33 -4.13
CA ASP A 5 -6.43 17.33 -2.71
C ASP A 5 -6.82 16.00 -2.04
N ARG A 6 -7.99 15.46 -2.42
CA ARG A 6 -8.45 14.15 -1.94
C ARG A 6 -7.57 13.03 -2.47
N ARG A 7 -7.14 13.11 -3.74
CA ARG A 7 -6.19 12.17 -4.33
C ARG A 7 -4.87 12.17 -3.57
N SER A 8 -4.27 13.35 -3.38
CA SER A 8 -2.97 13.47 -2.73
C SER A 8 -3.00 13.04 -1.27
N ALA A 9 -4.12 13.27 -0.56
CA ALA A 9 -4.30 12.76 0.80
C ALA A 9 -4.31 11.21 0.84
N LEU A 10 -4.99 10.58 -0.11
CA LEU A 10 -5.02 9.11 -0.23
C LEU A 10 -3.64 8.56 -0.60
N GLU A 11 -2.96 9.16 -1.58
CA GLU A 11 -1.60 8.76 -1.98
C GLU A 11 -0.60 8.88 -0.81
N ALA A 12 -0.64 9.97 -0.05
CA ALA A 12 0.22 10.15 1.13
C ALA A 12 -0.08 9.12 2.23
N GLU A 13 -1.35 8.75 2.41
CA GLU A 13 -1.75 7.71 3.35
C GLU A 13 -1.29 6.32 2.90
N MET A 14 -1.39 6.01 1.61
CA MET A 14 -0.85 4.78 1.02
C MET A 14 0.67 4.70 1.23
N ASP A 15 1.41 5.77 0.93
CA ASP A 15 2.86 5.83 1.11
C ASP A 15 3.26 5.61 2.57
N GLY A 16 2.51 6.20 3.52
CA GLY A 16 2.73 5.98 4.95
C GLY A 16 2.54 4.52 5.38
N ILE A 17 1.50 3.85 4.87
CA ILE A 17 1.25 2.43 5.15
C ILE A 17 2.34 1.55 4.53
N ILE A 18 2.73 1.82 3.27
CA ILE A 18 3.78 1.08 2.59
C ILE A 18 5.11 1.22 3.33
N ALA A 19 5.45 2.43 3.78
CA ALA A 19 6.66 2.67 4.57
C ALA A 19 6.64 1.92 5.90
N ALA A 20 5.52 1.91 6.62
CA ALA A 20 5.38 1.17 7.87
C ALA A 20 5.54 -0.35 7.68
N LEU A 21 4.89 -0.91 6.65
CA LEU A 21 4.99 -2.34 6.33
C LEU A 21 6.39 -2.73 5.84
N SER A 22 7.07 -1.85 5.12
CA SER A 22 8.37 -2.10 4.48
C SER A 22 9.55 -1.62 5.34
N ALA A 23 9.29 -1.18 6.56
CA ALA A 23 10.34 -0.83 7.52
C ALA A 23 11.26 -2.05 7.76
N PRO A 24 12.54 -1.85 8.11
CA PRO A 24 13.45 -2.96 8.44
C PRO A 24 12.84 -3.86 9.52
N GLY A 25 12.78 -5.17 9.25
CA GLY A 25 12.14 -6.15 10.13
C GLY A 25 10.61 -6.26 10.00
N GLY A 26 9.97 -5.38 9.23
CA GLY A 26 8.53 -5.44 8.94
C GLY A 26 8.11 -6.71 8.18
N ALA A 27 6.81 -6.98 8.17
CA ALA A 27 6.25 -8.10 7.41
C ALA A 27 6.14 -7.83 5.90
N GLY A 28 6.35 -6.60 5.45
CA GLY A 28 6.11 -6.20 4.06
C GLY A 28 4.63 -6.27 3.67
N ILE A 29 4.35 -5.96 2.40
CA ILE A 29 2.99 -5.97 1.85
C ILE A 29 2.46 -7.40 1.70
N THR A 30 3.33 -8.35 1.32
CA THR A 30 2.97 -9.75 1.05
C THR A 30 3.83 -10.78 1.80
N GLY A 31 4.75 -10.34 2.65
CA GLY A 31 5.65 -11.24 3.38
C GLY A 31 4.94 -12.09 4.44
N SER A 32 5.62 -13.14 4.88
CA SER A 32 5.10 -14.09 5.87
C SER A 32 4.83 -13.42 7.23
N LEU A 33 3.71 -13.81 7.83
CA LEU A 33 3.33 -13.45 9.21
C LEU A 33 3.71 -14.54 10.21
N VAL A 34 4.24 -15.66 9.70
CA VAL A 34 4.77 -16.76 10.51
C VAL A 34 6.27 -16.86 10.33
N ASP A 35 6.94 -17.33 11.37
CA ASP A 35 8.37 -17.65 11.38
C ASP A 35 8.66 -18.95 10.62
N ALA A 36 9.91 -19.41 10.66
CA ALA A 36 10.36 -20.61 9.95
C ALA A 36 9.80 -21.91 10.57
N GLU A 37 9.33 -21.87 11.81
CA GLU A 37 8.72 -23.00 12.52
C GLU A 37 7.20 -23.04 12.33
N GLY A 38 6.62 -21.99 11.71
CA GLY A 38 5.20 -21.85 11.43
C GLY A 38 4.41 -21.18 12.57
N PHE A 39 5.09 -20.63 13.57
CA PHE A 39 4.44 -19.86 14.64
C PHE A 39 4.26 -18.40 14.23
N PRO A 40 3.27 -17.69 14.82
CA PRO A 40 3.11 -16.26 14.60
C PRO A 40 4.40 -15.52 14.94
N ARG A 41 4.88 -14.68 14.02
CA ARG A 41 6.07 -13.85 14.22
C ARG A 41 5.93 -12.96 15.44
N ALA A 42 6.78 -13.17 16.44
CA ALA A 42 6.76 -12.41 17.70
C ALA A 42 7.41 -11.02 17.59
N ASP A 43 8.15 -10.77 16.51
CA ASP A 43 8.86 -9.51 16.28
C ASP A 43 7.99 -8.41 15.64
N ILE A 44 6.75 -8.72 15.30
CA ILE A 44 5.81 -7.79 14.66
C ILE A 44 4.43 -7.84 15.32
N ASP A 45 3.69 -6.72 15.23
CA ASP A 45 2.28 -6.66 15.57
C ASP A 45 1.44 -7.19 14.38
N ILE A 46 1.13 -8.49 14.41
CA ILE A 46 0.37 -9.16 13.35
C ILE A 46 -1.02 -8.52 13.12
N PRO A 47 -1.83 -8.25 14.17
CA PRO A 47 -3.10 -7.51 14.01
C PRO A 47 -2.93 -6.17 13.29
N ALA A 48 -1.93 -5.36 13.66
CA ALA A 48 -1.70 -4.07 13.02
C ALA A 48 -1.28 -4.21 11.55
N VAL A 49 -0.40 -5.18 11.24
CA VAL A 49 0.01 -5.50 9.86
C VAL A 49 -1.18 -5.92 9.01
N LEU A 50 -2.07 -6.76 9.52
CA LEU A 50 -3.27 -7.18 8.80
C LEU A 50 -4.22 -6.00 8.53
N ALA A 51 -4.42 -5.13 9.52
CA ALA A 51 -5.23 -3.93 9.36
C ALA A 51 -4.65 -2.99 8.29
N GLN A 52 -3.34 -2.79 8.29
CA GLN A 52 -2.61 -2.00 7.29
C GLN A 52 -2.73 -2.60 5.88
N ARG A 53 -2.52 -3.92 5.73
CA ARG A 53 -2.68 -4.62 4.44
C ARG A 53 -4.09 -4.53 3.89
N ARG A 54 -5.10 -4.71 4.75
CA ARG A 54 -6.51 -4.57 4.36
C ARG A 54 -6.79 -3.16 3.85
N LYS A 55 -6.35 -2.15 4.61
CA LYS A 55 -6.54 -0.74 4.26
C LYS A 55 -5.86 -0.38 2.92
N LEU A 56 -4.69 -0.95 2.64
CA LEU A 56 -4.03 -0.79 1.34
C LEU A 56 -4.83 -1.42 0.20
N GLY A 57 -5.44 -2.58 0.41
CA GLY A 57 -6.36 -3.21 -0.55
C GLY A 57 -7.59 -2.35 -0.84
N ASP A 58 -8.20 -1.78 0.21
CA ASP A 58 -9.36 -0.88 0.08
C ASP A 58 -9.03 0.38 -0.75
N PHE A 59 -7.79 0.90 -0.66
CA PHE A 59 -7.35 2.01 -1.52
C PHE A 59 -7.19 1.61 -2.99
N GLY A 60 -6.69 0.41 -3.27
CA GLY A 60 -6.60 -0.10 -4.64
C GLY A 60 -7.97 -0.17 -5.31
N GLU A 61 -8.96 -0.71 -4.59
CA GLU A 61 -10.34 -0.78 -5.06
C GLU A 61 -10.96 0.62 -5.24
N ALA A 62 -10.68 1.57 -4.32
CA ALA A 62 -11.20 2.94 -4.41
C ALA A 62 -10.61 3.75 -5.58
N VAL A 63 -9.34 3.54 -5.94
CA VAL A 63 -8.72 4.18 -7.12
C VAL A 63 -9.28 3.59 -8.42
N GLU A 64 -9.59 2.30 -8.43
CA GLU A 64 -10.05 1.59 -9.63
C GLU A 64 -11.56 1.77 -9.90
N THR A 65 -12.40 1.89 -8.87
CA THR A 65 -13.86 1.78 -9.05
C THR A 65 -14.66 3.08 -9.14
N LYS A 66 -14.13 4.26 -8.81
CA LYS A 66 -14.82 5.55 -9.12
C LYS A 66 -13.95 6.78 -8.80
N ALA A 67 -13.74 7.60 -9.83
CA ALA A 67 -13.55 9.06 -9.74
C ALA A 67 -12.14 9.67 -9.57
N ILE A 68 -11.05 9.03 -9.98
CA ILE A 68 -9.77 9.76 -10.19
C ILE A 68 -9.08 9.22 -11.44
N PRO A 69 -8.88 10.01 -12.52
CA PRO A 69 -8.13 9.53 -13.66
C PRO A 69 -6.69 9.28 -13.20
N ALA A 70 -6.30 8.01 -13.12
CA ALA A 70 -4.91 7.60 -13.01
C ALA A 70 -4.16 8.28 -14.16
N LYS A 71 -3.36 9.30 -13.84
CA LYS A 71 -2.37 9.79 -14.79
C LYS A 71 -1.49 8.59 -15.10
N ARG A 72 -1.67 8.03 -16.29
CA ARG A 72 -0.73 7.09 -16.89
C ARG A 72 0.62 7.79 -16.87
N TYR A 73 1.49 7.39 -15.95
CA TYR A 73 2.91 7.73 -16.07
C TYR A 73 3.36 7.24 -17.44
N GLY A 74 3.95 8.15 -18.21
CA GLY A 74 4.02 8.08 -19.66
C GLY A 74 4.71 6.84 -20.19
N THR A 75 4.09 6.23 -21.20
CA THR A 75 4.84 5.56 -22.26
C THR A 75 5.54 6.67 -23.06
N THR A 76 6.85 6.83 -22.87
CA THR A 76 7.70 7.60 -23.78
C THR A 76 7.54 7.00 -25.18
N PRO A 77 7.16 7.76 -26.22
CA PRO A 77 7.31 7.28 -27.57
C PRO A 77 8.81 7.22 -27.86
N ALA A 78 9.32 6.03 -28.16
CA ALA A 78 10.64 5.89 -28.75
C ALA A 78 10.64 6.66 -30.07
N HIS A 79 11.40 7.75 -30.12
CA HIS A 79 11.87 8.33 -31.37
C HIS A 79 13.17 7.60 -31.72
N ASP A 80 13.09 6.71 -32.71
CA ASP A 80 13.92 6.72 -33.94
C ASP A 80 13.38 5.67 -34.93
#